data_AF-A0A2K3MG57-F1
#
_entry.id   AF-A0A2K3MG57-F1
#
_cell.length_a   1.000
_cell.length_b   1.000
_cell.length_c   1.000
_cell.angle_alpha   90.00
_cell.angle_beta   90.00
_cell.angle_gamma   90.00
#
_symmetry.space_group_name_H-M   'P 1'
#
loop_
_entity.id
_entity.type
_entity.pdbx_description
1 polymer ?
#
loop_
_entity_poly.entity_id
_entity_poly.type
_entity_poly.pdbx_seq_one_letter_code
_entity_poly.pdbx_strand_id
1 'polypeptide(L)' 'MQMMRPVTATAATDDQELEGNKTTFLRTAETFLRLLPIGLCVSALVLMLKNSEENDYGSVSYTDLGAF' A
#
# COMPACT_ATOMS: atom_id res chain seq x y z
N MET A 1 35.83 -49.59 15.51
CA MET A 1 34.47 -49.90 15.01
C MET A 1 33.58 -48.73 15.39
N GLN A 2 33.55 -47.69 14.54
CA GLN A 2 32.73 -46.49 14.73
C GLN A 2 31.29 -46.82 14.31
N MET A 3 30.33 -46.72 15.23
CA MET A 3 28.92 -46.66 14.87
C MET A 3 28.42 -45.26 15.18
N MET A 4 28.51 -44.41 14.16
CA MET A 4 27.81 -43.12 14.06
C MET A 4 26.30 -43.40 14.09
N ARG A 5 25.60 -42.85 15.07
CA ARG A 5 24.12 -42.86 15.08
C ARG A 5 23.62 -41.76 14.15
N PRO A 6 22.61 -42.02 13.31
CA PRO A 6 22.03 -40.97 12.47
C PRO A 6 21.36 -39.95 13.40
N VAL A 7 21.81 -38.69 13.29
CA VAL A 7 21.03 -37.56 13.76
C VAL A 7 19.84 -37.44 12.82
N THR A 8 18.64 -37.75 13.31
CA THR A 8 17.40 -37.44 12.61
C THR A 8 17.22 -35.92 12.67
N ALA A 9 17.86 -35.23 11.73
CA ALA A 9 17.53 -33.86 11.40
C ALA A 9 16.37 -33.86 10.41
N THR A 10 15.50 -32.86 10.56
CA THR A 10 14.54 -32.41 9.55
C THR A 10 13.19 -33.14 9.51
N ALA A 11 12.30 -32.67 10.40
CA ALA A 11 10.87 -32.58 10.14
C ALA A 11 10.34 -31.23 10.70
N ALA A 12 11.03 -30.13 10.38
CA ALA A 12 10.69 -28.79 10.86
C ALA A 12 10.93 -27.70 9.80
N THR A 13 11.01 -28.03 8.51
CA THR A 13 11.34 -27.04 7.47
C THR A 13 10.14 -26.56 6.66
N ASP A 14 9.07 -27.33 6.50
CA ASP A 14 7.96 -26.94 5.61
C ASP A 14 7.01 -25.87 6.20
N ASP A 15 6.76 -25.88 7.51
CA ASP A 15 5.85 -24.91 8.15
C ASP A 15 6.48 -23.51 8.28
N GLN A 16 7.80 -23.44 8.50
CA GLN A 16 8.53 -22.19 8.71
C GLN A 16 8.66 -21.34 7.43
N GLU A 17 8.82 -21.96 6.26
CA GLU A 17 8.91 -21.23 4.98
C GLU A 17 7.55 -20.63 4.55
N LEU A 18 6.45 -21.34 4.81
CA LEU A 18 5.10 -20.88 4.51
C LEU A 18 4.67 -19.71 5.41
N GLU A 19 5.04 -19.73 6.69
CA GLU A 19 4.79 -18.62 7.62
C GLU A 19 5.62 -17.37 7.29
N GLY A 20 6.88 -17.54 6.90
CA GLY A 20 7.75 -16.44 6.45
C GLY A 20 7.19 -15.68 5.24
N ASN A 21 6.61 -16.41 4.28
CA ASN A 21 5.98 -15.80 3.11
C ASN A 21 4.66 -15.08 3.48
N LYS A 22 3.82 -15.70 4.32
CA LYS A 22 2.56 -15.09 4.80
C LYS A 22 2.81 -13.78 5.55
N THR A 23 3.77 -13.75 6.47
CA THR A 23 4.10 -12.51 7.22
C THR A 23 4.64 -11.40 6.32
N THR A 24 5.34 -11.75 5.25
CA THR A 24 5.84 -10.80 4.24
C THR A 24 4.69 -10.27 3.37
N PHE A 25 3.78 -11.15 2.95
CA PHE A 25 2.57 -10.77 2.22
C PHE A 25 1.64 -9.88 3.05
N LEU A 26 1.43 -10.20 4.34
CA LEU A 26 0.58 -9.40 5.23
C LEU A 26 1.13 -7.98 5.41
N ARG A 27 2.44 -7.81 5.63
CA ARG A 27 3.09 -6.48 5.72
C ARG A 27 2.99 -5.70 4.41
N THR A 28 3.11 -6.39 3.28
CA THR A 28 2.97 -5.80 1.95
C THR A 28 1.53 -5.35 1.71
N ALA A 29 0.55 -6.22 1.96
CA ALA A 29 -0.87 -5.92 1.86
C ALA A 29 -1.30 -4.79 2.79
N GLU A 30 -0.76 -4.75 4.01
CA GLU A 30 -0.97 -3.66 4.97
C GLU A 30 -0.47 -2.31 4.42
N THR A 31 0.69 -2.30 3.76
CA THR A 31 1.23 -1.10 3.11
C THR A 31 0.37 -0.66 1.94
N PHE A 32 -0.08 -1.61 1.10
CA PHE A 32 -1.00 -1.33 0.00
C PHE A 32 -2.35 -0.80 0.48
N LEU A 33 -2.92 -1.37 1.55
CA LEU A 33 -4.17 -0.88 2.14
C LEU A 33 -4.04 0.55 2.67
N ARG A 34 -2.87 0.96 3.17
CA ARG A 34 -2.62 2.34 3.60
C ARG A 34 -2.45 3.31 2.43
N LEU A 35 -1.91 2.85 1.31
CA LEU A 35 -1.72 3.67 0.11
C LEU A 35 -2.99 3.75 -0.76
N LEU A 36 -3.86 2.75 -0.69
CA LEU A 36 -5.12 2.68 -1.43
C LEU A 36 -6.01 3.94 -1.24
N PRO A 37 -6.32 4.43 -0.01
CA PRO A 37 -7.17 5.60 0.17
C PRO A 37 -6.51 6.89 -0.36
N ILE A 38 -5.19 7.01 -0.22
CA ILE A 38 -4.44 8.17 -0.75
C ILE A 38 -4.47 8.14 -2.29
N GLY A 39 -4.20 6.99 -2.90
CA GLY A 39 -4.25 6.82 -4.35
C GLY A 39 -5.65 7.05 -4.92
N LEU A 40 -6.70 6.62 -4.21
CA LEU A 40 -8.09 6.87 -4.59
C LEU A 40 -8.41 8.38 -4.52
N CYS A 41 -7.97 9.07 -3.46
CA CYS A 41 -8.15 10.51 -3.33
C CYS A 41 -7.45 11.30 -4.44
N VAL A 42 -6.18 10.99 -4.73
CA VAL A 42 -5.42 11.66 -5.80
C VAL A 42 -6.01 11.36 -7.18
N SER A 43 -6.42 10.12 -7.44
CA SER A 43 -7.04 9.77 -8.73
C SER A 43 -8.37 10.48 -8.95
N ALA A 44 -9.19 10.65 -7.90
CA ALA A 44 -10.42 11.44 -7.96
C ALA A 44 -10.14 12.92 -8.29
N LEU A 45 -9.12 13.53 -7.66
CA LEU A 45 -8.70 14.91 -7.97
C LEU A 45 -8.23 15.04 -9.42
N VAL A 46 -7.42 14.11 -9.91
CA VAL A 46 -6.96 14.08 -11.30
C VAL A 46 -8.12 13.88 -12.28
N LEU A 47 -9.10 13.06 -11.91
CA LEU A 47 -10.32 12.84 -12.70
C LEU A 47 -11.14 14.14 -12.77
N MET A 48 -11.35 14.82 -11.65
CA MET A 48 -12.04 16.11 -11.62
C MET A 48 -11.29 17.21 -12.38
N LEU A 49 -9.96 17.18 -12.43
CA LEU A 49 -9.18 18.09 -13.28
C LEU A 49 -9.34 17.78 -14.77
N LYS A 50 -9.30 16.50 -15.17
CA LYS A 50 -9.47 16.08 -16.57
C LYS A 50 -10.92 16.21 -17.06
N ASN A 51 -11.88 16.11 -16.14
CA ASN A 51 -13.31 16.24 -16.41
C ASN A 51 -13.82 17.64 -16.06
N SER A 52 -12.96 18.55 -15.59
CA SER A 52 -13.33 19.94 -15.42
C SER A 52 -13.68 20.45 -16.82
N GLU A 53 -14.97 20.56 -17.07
CA GLU A 53 -15.53 21.42 -18.10
C GLU A 53 -14.74 22.73 -18.09
N GLU A 54 -14.51 23.31 -19.28
CA GLU A 54 -13.93 24.63 -19.44
C GLU A 54 -14.74 25.59 -18.57
N ASN A 55 -14.22 25.84 -17.36
CA ASN A 55 -15.01 26.46 -16.31
C ASN A 55 -15.17 27.93 -16.67
N ASP A 56 -16.30 28.28 -17.27
CA ASP A 56 -16.70 29.66 -17.55
C ASP A 56 -17.05 30.43 -16.25
N TYR A 57 -16.99 29.77 -15.08
CA TYR A 57 -16.91 30.47 -13.80
C TYR A 57 -15.46 30.89 -13.53
N GLY A 58 -15.16 32.07 -14.08
CA GLY A 58 -13.89 32.78 -13.98
C GLY A 58 -13.28 32.79 -12.58
N SER A 59 -11.96 32.92 -12.59
CA SER A 59 -11.07 33.11 -11.44
C SER A 59 -11.79 33.77 -10.26
N VAL A 60 -12.00 33.01 -9.18
CA VAL A 60 -12.47 33.58 -7.92
C VAL A 60 -11.47 34.67 -7.54
N SER A 61 -11.91 35.93 -7.59
CA SER A 61 -11.08 37.07 -7.29
C SER A 61 -10.78 37.07 -5.80
N TYR A 62 -9.57 36.65 -5.43
CA TYR A 62 -9.04 36.63 -4.05
C TYR A 62 -8.96 38.01 -3.37
N THR A 63 -9.46 39.07 -4.02
CA THR A 63 -9.59 40.42 -3.46
C THR A 63 -10.48 40.47 -2.23
N ASP A 64 -11.40 39.51 -2.05
CA ASP A 64 -12.36 39.54 -0.92
C ASP A 64 -11.96 38.68 0.29
N LEU A 65 -10.88 37.89 0.20
CA LEU A 65 -10.42 37.01 1.29
C LEU A 65 -9.41 37.67 2.26
N GLY A 66 -9.14 38.96 2.08
CA GLY A 66 -8.23 39.76 2.91
C GLY A 66 -8.91 40.57 4.03
N ALA A 67 -10.17 40.28 4.37
CA ALA A 67 -10.92 41.01 5.40
C ALA A 67 -10.76 40.43 6.82
N PHE A 68 -9.74 39.59 7.06
CA PHE A 68 -9.38 39.09 8.39
C PHE A 68 -7.88 39.23 8.65
#